data_AF-A0A940V1Z8-F1
#
_entry.id   AF-A0A940V1Z8-F1
#
_cell.length_a   1.000
_cell.length_b   1.000
_cell.length_c   1.000
_cell.angle_alpha   90.00
_cell.angle_beta   90.00
_cell.angle_gamma   90.00
#
_symmetry.space_group_name_H-M   'P 1'
#
loop_
_entity.id
_entity.type
_entity.pdbx_description
1 polymer ?
#
loop_
_entity_poly.entity_id
_entity_poly.type
_entity_poly.pdbx_seq_one_letter_code
_entity_poly.pdbx_strand_id
1 'polypeptide(L)'
;MKSNKWYIITSLLTQMVVIPILLTLGLFLILNIEGSIPKSRFGEDTLRFIYWVIVALGSLLVGGIVGFSYSERIGNKPDSAGARYLPLVLPILYALVWAILVMIFAKGNYNSAWWGWYLFKNPVFVVFGMILFFGGNYVAFIVAELMGYVGFAVGILLEELSSHTFIPSKASKTGALRAGLLILLVGVIIVPGIAAKDIVRDGLTEIRYGKSTLGNDLTEFDLMKIAPFKEKNGLARLDKIASLQFAELETMPRLDGATAAYPVYGAFVEAVYKGLGEYYEANKQSSDKDSYLAFVASEKFPLNIVQCSKTDRAYKRLIQGETDIIFVAEPS
;
A
#
# COMPACT_ATOMS: atom_id res chain seq x y z
N MET A 1 -45.76 -6.21 -16.02
CA MET A 1 -44.41 -6.81 -16.00
C MET A 1 -43.37 -5.70 -16.10
N LYS A 2 -42.73 -5.28 -15.00
CA LYS A 2 -41.58 -4.35 -15.10
C LYS A 2 -40.47 -5.09 -15.86
N SER A 3 -40.10 -4.54 -17.02
CA SER A 3 -39.13 -5.14 -17.95
C SER A 3 -37.77 -5.34 -17.26
N ASN A 4 -37.03 -6.40 -17.64
CA ASN A 4 -35.62 -6.60 -17.29
C ASN A 4 -34.77 -5.31 -17.45
N LYS A 5 -35.17 -4.43 -18.38
CA LYS A 5 -34.56 -3.10 -18.58
C LYS A 5 -34.58 -2.23 -17.32
N TRP A 6 -35.66 -2.26 -16.54
CA TRP A 6 -35.78 -1.45 -15.32
C TRP A 6 -34.74 -1.86 -14.28
N TYR A 7 -34.61 -3.17 -14.01
CA TYR A 7 -33.60 -3.70 -13.08
C TYR A 7 -32.18 -3.30 -13.48
N ILE A 8 -31.85 -3.43 -14.78
CA ILE A 8 -30.54 -3.05 -15.31
C ILE A 8 -30.28 -1.57 -15.06
N ILE A 9 -31.22 -0.70 -15.43
CA ILE A 9 -31.08 0.75 -15.28
C ILE A 9 -30.93 1.14 -13.80
N THR A 10 -31.79 0.62 -12.92
CA THR A 10 -31.74 0.97 -11.50
C THR A 10 -30.50 0.42 -10.81
N SER A 11 -30.01 -0.76 -11.20
CA SER A 11 -28.76 -1.34 -10.69
C SER A 11 -27.55 -0.48 -11.08
N LEU A 12 -27.47 -0.07 -12.35
CA LEU A 12 -26.39 0.79 -12.83
C LEU A 12 -26.45 2.19 -12.20
N LEU A 13 -27.63 2.80 -12.10
CA LEU A 13 -27.80 4.10 -11.43
C LEU A 13 -27.42 4.03 -9.95
N THR A 14 -27.80 2.97 -9.25
CA THR A 14 -27.44 2.81 -7.82
C THR A 14 -25.91 2.74 -7.67
N GLN A 15 -25.24 1.94 -8.50
CA GLN A 15 -23.79 1.85 -8.46
C GLN A 15 -23.11 3.16 -8.86
N MET A 16 -23.48 3.74 -10.00
CA MET A 16 -22.75 4.87 -10.59
C MET A 16 -23.12 6.23 -10.02
N VAL A 17 -24.19 6.32 -9.20
CA VAL A 17 -24.64 7.56 -8.57
C VAL A 17 -24.66 7.46 -7.04
N VAL A 18 -25.40 6.50 -6.49
CA VAL A 18 -25.64 6.42 -5.04
C VAL A 18 -24.36 6.07 -4.28
N ILE A 19 -23.60 5.08 -4.75
CA ILE A 19 -22.32 4.69 -4.12
C ILE A 19 -21.34 5.88 -4.10
N PRO A 20 -21.01 6.57 -5.21
CA PRO A 20 -20.12 7.72 -5.17
C PRO A 20 -20.55 8.81 -4.17
N ILE A 21 -21.85 9.10 -4.07
CA ILE A 21 -22.36 10.08 -3.11
C ILE A 21 -22.09 9.63 -1.67
N LEU A 22 -22.41 8.38 -1.34
CA LEU A 22 -22.18 7.83 -0.01
C LEU A 22 -20.69 7.72 0.34
N LEU A 23 -19.85 7.36 -0.63
CA LEU A 23 -18.40 7.36 -0.46
C LEU A 23 -17.88 8.77 -0.21
N THR A 24 -18.40 9.78 -0.90
CA THR A 24 -18.05 11.19 -0.67
C THR A 24 -18.37 11.61 0.77
N LEU A 25 -19.57 11.29 1.26
CA LEU A 25 -19.97 11.59 2.64
C LEU A 25 -19.11 10.82 3.66
N GLY A 26 -18.85 9.54 3.41
CA GLY A 26 -17.98 8.72 4.26
C GLY A 26 -16.54 9.21 4.31
N LEU A 27 -16.01 9.73 3.20
CA LEU A 27 -14.66 10.27 3.13
C LEU A 27 -14.48 11.49 4.03
N PHE A 28 -15.47 12.39 4.09
CA PHE A 28 -15.43 13.53 5.02
C PHE A 28 -15.35 13.08 6.49
N LEU A 29 -15.99 11.97 6.85
CA LEU A 29 -15.88 11.40 8.20
C LEU A 29 -14.48 10.82 8.45
N ILE A 30 -13.91 10.13 7.46
CA ILE A 30 -12.57 9.53 7.56
C ILE A 30 -11.48 10.60 7.66
N LEU A 31 -11.58 11.69 6.90
CA LEU A 31 -10.60 12.79 6.96
C LEU A 31 -10.49 13.41 8.36
N ASN A 32 -11.59 13.44 9.12
CA ASN A 32 -11.58 13.90 10.51
C ASN A 32 -10.84 12.90 11.44
N ILE A 33 -10.86 11.62 11.12
CA ILE A 33 -10.17 10.56 11.87
C ILE A 33 -8.69 10.50 11.48
N GLU A 34 -8.33 10.75 10.23
CA GLU A 34 -6.93 10.70 9.76
C GLU A 34 -6.03 11.66 10.57
N GLY A 35 -6.54 12.83 10.94
CA GLY A 35 -5.84 13.78 11.83
C GLY A 35 -5.51 13.22 13.22
N SER A 36 -6.16 12.15 13.65
CA SER A 36 -5.94 11.50 14.95
C SER A 36 -4.93 10.36 14.93
N ILE A 37 -4.48 9.92 13.75
CA ILE A 37 -3.46 8.87 13.65
C ILE A 37 -2.09 9.47 14.04
N PRO A 38 -1.37 8.90 15.03
CA PRO A 38 -0.11 9.48 15.48
C PRO A 38 0.96 9.42 14.38
N LYS A 39 1.15 10.53 13.66
CA LYS A 39 2.16 10.66 12.59
C LYS A 39 3.60 10.48 13.08
N SER A 40 3.83 10.57 14.39
CA SER A 40 5.13 10.30 15.00
C SER A 40 5.51 8.81 15.02
N ARG A 41 4.52 7.92 14.92
CA ARG A 41 4.71 6.47 15.05
C ARG A 41 4.98 5.74 13.74
N PHE A 42 4.55 6.31 12.61
CA PHE A 42 4.62 5.68 11.30
C PHE A 42 5.23 6.62 10.25
N GLY A 43 5.93 6.05 9.28
CA GLY A 43 6.42 6.68 8.06
C GLY A 43 5.28 6.96 7.09
N GLU A 44 5.57 7.79 6.10
CA GLU A 44 4.57 8.32 5.18
C GLU A 44 3.92 7.21 4.34
N ASP A 45 4.71 6.24 3.87
CA ASP A 45 4.18 5.11 3.09
C ASP A 45 3.33 4.16 3.92
N THR A 46 3.65 3.95 5.20
CA THR A 46 2.80 3.18 6.11
C THR A 46 1.49 3.88 6.39
N LEU A 47 1.52 5.19 6.61
CA LEU A 47 0.30 5.98 6.78
C LEU A 47 -0.58 5.91 5.53
N ARG A 48 0.02 6.04 4.34
CA ARG A 48 -0.68 5.87 3.06
C ARG A 48 -1.25 4.46 2.94
N PHE A 49 -0.49 3.42 3.27
CA PHE A 49 -0.96 2.03 3.24
C PHE A 49 -2.16 1.81 4.18
N ILE A 50 -2.08 2.27 5.43
CA ILE A 50 -3.20 2.19 6.39
C ILE A 50 -4.42 2.92 5.85
N TYR A 51 -4.22 4.13 5.34
CA TYR A 51 -5.29 4.92 4.74
C TYR A 51 -5.98 4.17 3.60
N TRP A 52 -5.20 3.50 2.75
CA TRP A 52 -5.76 2.71 1.65
C TRP A 52 -6.54 1.50 2.11
N VAL A 53 -6.08 0.81 3.16
CA VAL A 53 -6.83 -0.30 3.76
C VAL A 53 -8.17 0.20 4.30
N ILE A 54 -8.17 1.36 4.98
CA ILE A 54 -9.40 2.00 5.48
C ILE A 54 -10.33 2.34 4.33
N VAL A 55 -9.82 2.98 3.28
CA VAL A 55 -10.60 3.35 2.09
C VAL A 55 -11.15 2.11 1.38
N ALA A 56 -10.35 1.05 1.25
CA ALA A 56 -10.76 -0.20 0.62
C ALA A 56 -11.90 -0.88 1.39
N LEU A 57 -11.71 -1.11 2.69
CA LEU A 57 -12.69 -1.77 3.56
C LEU A 57 -13.95 -0.92 3.72
N GLY A 58 -13.79 0.39 3.90
CA GLY A 58 -14.91 1.33 3.99
C GLY A 58 -15.74 1.35 2.71
N SER A 59 -15.10 1.39 1.54
CA SER A 59 -15.80 1.38 0.27
C SER A 59 -16.49 0.06 0.00
N LEU A 60 -15.85 -1.06 0.34
CA LEU A 60 -16.43 -2.40 0.26
C LEU A 60 -17.70 -2.50 1.13
N LEU A 61 -17.65 -1.97 2.35
CA LEU A 61 -18.77 -1.98 3.29
C LEU A 61 -19.92 -1.10 2.82
N VAL A 62 -19.65 0.13 2.37
CA VAL A 62 -20.67 1.02 1.80
C VAL A 62 -21.34 0.36 0.59
N GLY A 63 -20.55 -0.15 -0.36
CA GLY A 63 -21.06 -0.90 -1.49
C GLY A 63 -21.92 -2.09 -1.06
N GLY A 64 -21.44 -2.89 -0.10
CA GLY A 64 -22.13 -4.05 0.45
C GLY A 64 -23.50 -3.72 1.03
N ILE A 65 -23.58 -2.71 1.88
CA ILE A 65 -24.84 -2.28 2.50
C ILE A 65 -25.82 -1.78 1.44
N VAL A 66 -25.35 -0.99 0.47
CA VAL A 66 -26.18 -0.48 -0.63
C VAL A 66 -26.67 -1.62 -1.50
N GLY A 67 -25.81 -2.57 -1.86
CA GLY A 67 -26.13 -3.74 -2.68
C GLY A 67 -27.16 -4.65 -2.00
N PHE A 68 -26.95 -4.96 -0.72
CA PHE A 68 -27.88 -5.74 0.09
C PHE A 68 -29.26 -5.06 0.15
N SER A 69 -29.28 -3.77 0.54
CA SER A 69 -30.51 -2.97 0.66
C SER A 69 -31.24 -2.82 -0.67
N TYR A 70 -30.50 -2.67 -1.78
CA TYR A 70 -31.05 -2.62 -3.12
C TYR A 70 -31.72 -3.96 -3.48
N SER A 71 -31.04 -5.08 -3.24
CA SER A 71 -31.53 -6.42 -3.56
C SER A 71 -32.77 -6.79 -2.76
N GLU A 72 -32.84 -6.39 -1.49
CA GLU A 72 -34.00 -6.62 -0.62
C GLU A 72 -35.24 -5.84 -1.10
N ARG A 73 -35.05 -4.60 -1.56
CA ARG A 73 -36.16 -3.70 -1.92
C ARG A 73 -36.61 -3.81 -3.37
N ILE A 74 -35.81 -4.42 -4.24
CA ILE A 74 -36.13 -4.55 -5.67
C ILE A 74 -37.17 -5.67 -5.86
N GLY A 75 -38.43 -5.27 -6.05
CA GLY A 75 -39.55 -6.22 -6.03
C GLY A 75 -39.56 -7.32 -7.12
N ASN A 76 -38.81 -7.16 -8.23
CA ASN A 76 -38.69 -8.18 -9.27
C ASN A 76 -37.24 -8.28 -9.77
N LYS A 77 -36.55 -9.37 -9.41
CA LYS A 77 -35.20 -9.70 -9.93
C LYS A 77 -35.35 -10.53 -11.21
N PRO A 78 -34.53 -10.30 -12.26
CA PRO A 78 -34.62 -11.10 -13.48
C PRO A 78 -34.30 -12.58 -13.25
N ASP A 79 -35.04 -13.51 -13.84
CA ASP A 79 -34.77 -14.96 -13.68
C ASP A 79 -33.57 -15.45 -14.50
N SER A 80 -33.19 -14.70 -15.54
CA SER A 80 -32.00 -15.01 -16.33
C SER A 80 -30.73 -14.50 -15.63
N ALA A 81 -29.73 -15.38 -15.49
CA ALA A 81 -28.43 -15.04 -14.90
C ALA A 81 -27.74 -13.86 -15.61
N GLY A 82 -27.86 -13.77 -16.94
CA GLY A 82 -27.31 -12.66 -17.71
C GLY A 82 -27.91 -11.31 -17.32
N ALA A 83 -29.24 -11.17 -17.35
CA ALA A 83 -29.89 -9.91 -16.98
C ALA A 83 -29.71 -9.55 -15.49
N ARG A 84 -29.49 -10.55 -14.62
CA ARG A 84 -29.29 -10.32 -13.19
C ARG A 84 -27.86 -9.91 -12.82
N TYR A 85 -26.86 -10.66 -13.32
CA TYR A 85 -25.47 -10.48 -12.88
C TYR A 85 -24.62 -9.61 -13.81
N LEU A 86 -24.97 -9.47 -15.09
CA LEU A 86 -24.22 -8.60 -16.01
C LEU A 86 -24.18 -7.13 -15.55
N PRO A 87 -25.27 -6.52 -15.03
CA PRO A 87 -25.24 -5.15 -14.50
C PRO A 87 -24.32 -4.96 -13.29
N LEU A 88 -23.97 -6.05 -12.59
CA LEU A 88 -23.04 -6.01 -11.46
C LEU A 88 -21.58 -6.00 -11.93
N VAL A 89 -21.31 -6.68 -13.05
CA VAL A 89 -19.96 -6.82 -13.60
C VAL A 89 -19.56 -5.60 -14.43
N LEU A 90 -20.52 -4.99 -15.15
CA LEU A 90 -20.24 -3.90 -16.07
C LEU A 90 -19.53 -2.69 -15.44
N PRO A 91 -19.95 -2.15 -14.27
CA PRO A 91 -19.24 -1.03 -13.64
C PRO A 91 -17.83 -1.41 -13.18
N ILE A 92 -17.63 -2.64 -12.71
CA ILE A 92 -16.32 -3.10 -12.27
C ILE A 92 -15.36 -3.22 -13.47
N LEU A 93 -15.82 -3.82 -14.58
CA LEU A 93 -15.03 -3.88 -15.82
C LEU A 93 -14.72 -2.48 -16.37
N TYR A 94 -15.71 -1.59 -16.37
CA TYR A 94 -15.53 -0.21 -16.80
C TYR A 94 -14.45 0.50 -15.97
N ALA A 95 -14.52 0.42 -14.64
CA ALA A 95 -13.52 0.99 -13.77
C ALA A 95 -12.14 0.34 -13.95
N LEU A 96 -12.07 -0.99 -14.09
CA LEU A 96 -10.82 -1.72 -14.32
C LEU A 96 -10.13 -1.33 -15.63
N VAL A 97 -10.88 -1.19 -16.73
CA VAL A 97 -10.32 -0.78 -18.02
C VAL A 97 -9.66 0.59 -17.88
N TRP A 98 -10.36 1.56 -17.28
CA TRP A 98 -9.80 2.88 -17.04
C TRP A 98 -8.62 2.86 -16.07
N ALA A 99 -8.65 2.01 -15.05
CA ALA A 99 -7.55 1.85 -14.10
C ALA A 99 -6.30 1.32 -14.81
N ILE A 100 -6.46 0.32 -15.68
CA ILE A 100 -5.36 -0.23 -16.49
C ILE A 100 -4.82 0.83 -17.45
N LEU A 101 -5.71 1.57 -18.14
CA LEU A 101 -5.30 2.63 -19.07
C LEU A 101 -4.49 3.72 -18.36
N VAL A 102 -4.97 4.23 -17.21
CA VAL A 102 -4.22 5.25 -16.48
C VAL A 102 -2.88 4.71 -16.00
N MET A 103 -2.80 3.46 -15.53
CA MET A 103 -1.53 2.87 -15.11
C MET A 103 -0.54 2.71 -16.27
N ILE A 104 -0.99 2.26 -17.44
CA ILE A 104 -0.14 2.07 -18.63
C ILE A 104 0.36 3.41 -19.17
N PHE A 105 -0.53 4.39 -19.31
CA PHE A 105 -0.21 5.63 -20.01
C PHE A 105 0.33 6.73 -19.11
N ALA A 106 -0.02 6.74 -17.81
CA ALA A 106 0.61 7.65 -16.86
C ALA A 106 2.02 7.18 -16.50
N LYS A 107 2.34 5.88 -16.59
CA LYS A 107 3.65 5.32 -16.23
C LYS A 107 4.14 5.77 -14.85
N GLY A 108 3.21 5.85 -13.88
CA GLY A 108 3.49 6.35 -12.53
C GLY A 108 3.60 7.88 -12.40
N ASN A 109 3.55 8.65 -13.50
CA ASN A 109 3.51 10.11 -13.45
C ASN A 109 2.10 10.61 -13.07
N TYR A 110 1.93 11.02 -11.82
CA TYR A 110 0.66 11.53 -11.29
C TYR A 110 0.21 12.87 -11.88
N ASN A 111 1.12 13.61 -12.53
CA ASN A 111 0.78 14.84 -13.27
C ASN A 111 0.30 14.57 -14.71
N SER A 112 0.19 13.30 -15.10
CA SER A 112 -0.30 12.93 -16.43
C SER A 112 -1.78 13.27 -16.62
N ALA A 113 -2.14 13.80 -17.80
CA ALA A 113 -3.52 14.08 -18.17
C ALA A 113 -4.45 12.86 -18.11
N TRP A 114 -3.89 11.64 -18.17
CA TRP A 114 -4.62 10.38 -18.01
C TRP A 114 -5.34 10.25 -16.67
N TRP A 115 -4.79 10.86 -15.62
CA TRP A 115 -5.44 10.92 -14.32
C TRP A 115 -6.67 11.84 -14.33
N GLY A 116 -6.64 12.93 -15.11
CA GLY A 116 -7.82 13.76 -15.38
C GLY A 116 -8.89 12.99 -16.13
N TRP A 117 -8.53 12.23 -17.16
CA TRP A 117 -9.47 11.35 -17.86
C TRP A 117 -10.10 10.31 -16.93
N TYR A 118 -9.29 9.70 -16.04
CA TYR A 118 -9.80 8.78 -15.03
C TYR A 118 -10.79 9.44 -14.07
N LEU A 119 -10.54 10.69 -13.66
CA LEU A 119 -11.42 11.46 -12.79
C LEU A 119 -12.76 11.82 -13.45
N PHE A 120 -12.73 12.31 -14.68
CA PHE A 120 -13.93 12.81 -15.36
C PHE A 120 -14.78 11.71 -16.03
N LYS A 121 -14.30 10.47 -16.12
CA LYS A 121 -15.07 9.34 -16.68
C LYS A 121 -16.37 9.03 -15.92
N ASN A 122 -16.45 9.44 -14.66
CA ASN A 122 -17.66 9.37 -13.86
C ASN A 122 -17.86 10.71 -13.13
N PRO A 123 -18.71 11.61 -13.65
CA PRO A 123 -18.93 12.94 -13.09
C PRO A 123 -19.34 12.93 -11.61
N VAL A 124 -20.03 11.89 -11.14
CA VAL A 124 -20.48 11.80 -9.74
C VAL A 124 -19.31 11.48 -8.80
N PHE A 125 -18.27 10.81 -9.29
CA PHE A 125 -17.04 10.57 -8.54
C PHE A 125 -16.08 11.77 -8.53
N VAL A 126 -16.33 12.84 -9.31
CA VAL A 126 -15.37 13.95 -9.44
C VAL A 126 -15.05 14.57 -8.08
N VAL A 127 -16.05 14.81 -7.22
CA VAL A 127 -15.82 15.40 -5.90
C VAL A 127 -14.98 14.47 -5.01
N PHE A 128 -15.38 13.20 -4.91
CA PHE A 128 -14.64 12.19 -4.17
C PHE A 128 -13.19 12.04 -4.68
N GLY A 129 -13.03 11.96 -6.00
CA GLY A 129 -11.75 11.86 -6.65
C GLY A 129 -10.89 13.09 -6.42
N MET A 130 -11.43 14.32 -6.54
CA MET A 130 -10.68 15.55 -6.26
C MET A 130 -10.14 15.59 -4.84
N ILE A 131 -10.93 15.18 -3.85
CA ILE A 131 -10.47 15.12 -2.45
C ILE A 131 -9.25 14.20 -2.33
N LEU A 132 -9.32 12.99 -2.88
CA LEU A 132 -8.20 12.04 -2.84
C LEU A 132 -7.00 12.50 -3.67
N PHE A 133 -7.24 13.13 -4.82
CA PHE A 133 -6.22 13.68 -5.70
C PHE A 133 -5.42 14.80 -5.05
N PHE A 134 -6.11 15.81 -4.50
CA PHE A 134 -5.45 16.91 -3.80
C PHE A 134 -4.82 16.46 -2.48
N GLY A 135 -5.30 15.36 -1.90
CA GLY A 135 -4.65 14.67 -0.79
C GLY A 135 -3.46 13.78 -1.18
N GLY A 136 -3.06 13.75 -2.47
CA GLY A 136 -1.92 12.92 -2.94
C GLY A 136 -2.19 11.41 -2.97
N ASN A 137 -3.44 10.98 -2.82
CA ASN A 137 -3.87 9.59 -2.67
C ASN A 137 -4.56 9.06 -3.94
N TYR A 138 -3.91 9.20 -5.10
CA TYR A 138 -4.48 8.87 -6.42
C TYR A 138 -4.92 7.42 -6.57
N VAL A 139 -4.13 6.47 -6.05
CA VAL A 139 -4.46 5.04 -6.15
C VAL A 139 -5.60 4.67 -5.19
N ALA A 140 -5.74 5.36 -4.06
CA ALA A 140 -6.88 5.16 -3.16
C ALA A 140 -8.21 5.44 -3.87
N PHE A 141 -8.23 6.35 -4.86
CA PHE A 141 -9.42 6.60 -5.66
C PHE A 141 -9.80 5.39 -6.52
N ILE A 142 -8.82 4.78 -7.21
CA ILE A 142 -9.02 3.55 -7.98
C ILE A 142 -9.54 2.44 -7.06
N VAL A 143 -8.90 2.27 -5.90
CA VAL A 143 -9.27 1.26 -4.90
C VAL A 143 -10.70 1.47 -4.42
N ALA A 144 -11.06 2.70 -4.03
CA ALA A 144 -12.39 3.03 -3.53
C ALA A 144 -13.50 2.73 -4.54
N GLU A 145 -13.32 3.17 -5.79
CA GLU A 145 -14.31 2.95 -6.85
C GLU A 145 -14.51 1.45 -7.11
N LEU A 146 -13.41 0.70 -7.27
CA LEU A 146 -13.49 -0.73 -7.50
C LEU A 146 -14.10 -1.47 -6.30
N MET A 147 -13.67 -1.16 -5.08
CA MET A 147 -14.20 -1.77 -3.86
C MET A 147 -15.67 -1.43 -3.63
N GLY A 148 -16.12 -0.23 -3.99
CA GLY A 148 -17.53 0.14 -3.93
C GLY A 148 -18.40 -0.73 -4.85
N TYR A 149 -17.99 -0.93 -6.11
CA TYR A 149 -18.71 -1.78 -7.05
C TYR A 149 -18.65 -3.27 -6.69
N VAL A 150 -17.48 -3.73 -6.25
CA VAL A 150 -17.29 -5.08 -5.71
C VAL A 150 -18.19 -5.31 -4.49
N GLY A 151 -18.20 -4.37 -3.55
CA GLY A 151 -19.06 -4.41 -2.38
C GLY A 151 -20.52 -4.53 -2.77
N PHE A 152 -20.99 -3.74 -3.74
CA PHE A 152 -22.35 -3.82 -4.25
C PHE A 152 -22.72 -5.21 -4.77
N ALA A 153 -21.84 -5.81 -5.58
CA ALA A 153 -22.05 -7.16 -6.07
C ALA A 153 -22.08 -8.20 -4.93
N VAL A 154 -21.16 -8.10 -3.97
CA VAL A 154 -21.13 -8.96 -2.78
C VAL A 154 -22.40 -8.80 -1.94
N GLY A 155 -22.86 -7.57 -1.73
CA GLY A 155 -24.08 -7.27 -0.97
C GLY A 155 -25.33 -7.91 -1.58
N ILE A 156 -25.46 -7.87 -2.91
CA ILE A 156 -26.54 -8.57 -3.62
C ILE A 156 -26.43 -10.08 -3.41
N LEU A 157 -25.24 -10.67 -3.57
CA LEU A 157 -25.04 -12.12 -3.38
C LEU A 157 -25.33 -12.56 -1.94
N LEU A 158 -24.98 -11.75 -0.94
CA LEU A 158 -25.28 -12.01 0.47
C LEU A 158 -26.80 -11.96 0.74
N GLU A 159 -27.51 -11.00 0.16
CA GLU A 159 -28.97 -10.94 0.27
C GLU A 159 -29.62 -12.14 -0.44
N GLU A 160 -29.13 -12.55 -1.62
CA GLU A 160 -29.66 -13.73 -2.32
C GLU A 160 -29.45 -15.01 -1.53
N LEU A 161 -28.32 -15.10 -0.81
CA LEU A 161 -28.02 -16.18 0.12
C LEU A 161 -28.95 -16.19 1.31
N SER A 162 -29.18 -15.03 1.93
CA SER A 162 -30.08 -14.89 3.06
C SER A 162 -31.54 -15.20 2.68
N SER A 163 -31.99 -14.71 1.53
CA SER A 163 -33.37 -14.83 1.05
C SER A 163 -33.65 -16.12 0.28
N HIS A 164 -32.63 -16.97 0.04
CA HIS A 164 -32.74 -18.18 -0.78
C HIS A 164 -33.28 -17.92 -2.20
N THR A 165 -33.06 -16.71 -2.74
CA THR A 165 -33.55 -16.30 -4.07
C THR A 165 -32.53 -16.54 -5.20
N PHE A 166 -31.51 -17.36 -4.92
CA PHE A 166 -30.47 -17.71 -5.89
C PHE A 166 -31.02 -18.41 -7.12
N ILE A 167 -30.51 -18.00 -8.28
CA ILE A 167 -30.73 -18.75 -9.53
C ILE A 167 -29.99 -20.10 -9.41
N PRO A 168 -30.66 -21.27 -9.49
CA PRO A 168 -30.02 -22.57 -9.39
C PRO A 168 -29.01 -22.80 -10.53
N SER A 169 -27.85 -23.39 -10.23
CA SER A 169 -26.70 -23.51 -11.14
C SER A 169 -26.86 -24.52 -12.28
N LYS A 170 -28.08 -25.00 -12.57
CA LYS A 170 -28.36 -26.05 -13.57
C LYS A 170 -27.93 -25.68 -15.01
N ALA A 171 -27.55 -24.42 -15.28
CA ALA A 171 -27.01 -23.97 -16.57
C ALA A 171 -25.52 -23.59 -16.46
N SER A 172 -24.67 -24.13 -17.35
CA SER A 172 -23.22 -23.87 -17.38
C SER A 172 -22.87 -22.38 -17.47
N LYS A 173 -23.72 -21.57 -18.10
CA LYS A 173 -23.57 -20.11 -18.23
C LYS A 173 -23.69 -19.38 -16.89
N THR A 174 -24.53 -19.85 -15.97
CA THR A 174 -24.72 -19.23 -14.64
C THR A 174 -23.53 -19.50 -13.73
N GLY A 175 -22.97 -20.72 -13.79
CA GLY A 175 -21.73 -21.06 -13.08
C GLY A 175 -20.53 -20.25 -13.58
N ALA A 176 -20.39 -20.11 -14.90
CA ALA A 176 -19.31 -19.33 -15.51
C ALA A 176 -19.36 -17.83 -15.15
N LEU A 177 -20.55 -17.23 -15.10
CA LEU A 177 -20.72 -15.83 -14.69
C LEU A 177 -20.33 -15.61 -13.22
N ARG A 178 -20.70 -16.54 -12.33
CA ARG A 178 -20.33 -16.46 -10.91
C ARG A 178 -18.84 -16.67 -10.68
N ALA A 179 -18.25 -17.65 -11.37
CA ALA A 179 -16.81 -17.87 -11.35
C ALA A 179 -16.05 -16.66 -11.93
N GLY A 180 -16.55 -16.07 -13.02
CA GLY A 180 -16.02 -14.85 -13.60
C GLY A 180 -16.07 -13.67 -12.61
N LEU A 181 -17.16 -13.53 -11.86
CA LEU A 181 -17.30 -12.49 -10.83
C LEU A 181 -16.28 -12.72 -9.69
N LEU A 182 -16.10 -13.96 -9.23
CA LEU A 182 -15.07 -14.31 -8.24
C LEU A 182 -13.63 -14.06 -8.74
N ILE A 183 -13.32 -14.40 -9.99
CA ILE A 183 -12.01 -14.12 -10.59
C ILE A 183 -11.78 -12.61 -10.70
N LEU A 184 -12.82 -11.87 -11.04
CA LEU A 184 -12.77 -10.42 -11.20
C LEU A 184 -12.58 -9.73 -9.85
N LEU A 185 -13.17 -10.26 -8.77
CA LEU A 185 -12.90 -9.83 -7.39
C LEU A 185 -11.41 -9.98 -7.02
N VAL A 186 -10.76 -11.05 -7.44
CA VAL A 186 -9.31 -11.26 -7.24
C VAL A 186 -8.49 -10.30 -8.12
N GLY A 187 -8.88 -10.10 -9.38
CA GLY A 187 -8.22 -9.17 -10.31
C GLY A 187 -8.23 -7.71 -9.83
N VAL A 188 -9.29 -7.31 -9.13
CA VAL A 188 -9.42 -5.99 -8.53
C VAL A 188 -8.42 -5.74 -7.39
N ILE A 189 -7.93 -6.77 -6.70
CA ILE A 189 -6.89 -6.64 -5.67
C ILE A 189 -5.51 -6.50 -6.32
N ILE A 190 -5.29 -7.20 -7.44
CA ILE A 190 -4.01 -7.25 -8.14
C ILE A 190 -3.64 -5.89 -8.75
N VAL A 191 -4.57 -5.20 -9.42
CA VAL A 191 -4.26 -3.96 -10.15
C VAL A 191 -3.76 -2.84 -9.22
N PRO A 192 -4.45 -2.49 -8.11
CA PRO A 192 -3.93 -1.53 -7.15
C PRO A 192 -2.70 -2.05 -6.41
N GLY A 193 -2.61 -3.35 -6.15
CA GLY A 193 -1.44 -3.97 -5.52
C GLY A 193 -0.16 -3.84 -6.35
N ILE A 194 -0.27 -3.90 -7.69
CA ILE A 194 0.85 -3.63 -8.61
C ILE A 194 1.17 -2.13 -8.61
N ALA A 195 0.15 -1.28 -8.72
CA ALA A 195 0.32 0.18 -8.76
C ALA A 195 1.02 0.75 -7.53
N ALA A 196 0.91 0.04 -6.41
CA ALA A 196 1.36 0.48 -5.10
C ALA A 196 2.30 -0.51 -4.45
N LYS A 197 2.96 -1.33 -5.27
CA LYS A 197 3.82 -2.39 -4.79
C LYS A 197 4.82 -1.88 -3.76
N ASP A 198 5.42 -0.72 -4.01
CA ASP A 198 6.38 -0.10 -3.09
C ASP A 198 5.69 0.36 -1.79
N ILE A 199 4.60 1.13 -1.87
CA ILE A 199 3.82 1.56 -0.69
C ILE A 199 3.36 0.38 0.17
N VAL A 200 2.86 -0.69 -0.46
CA VAL A 200 2.38 -1.90 0.24
C VAL A 200 3.55 -2.67 0.85
N ARG A 201 4.64 -2.85 0.10
CA ARG A 201 5.85 -3.53 0.60
C ARG A 201 6.42 -2.76 1.78
N ASP A 202 6.67 -1.47 1.60
CA ASP A 202 7.36 -0.62 2.55
C ASP A 202 6.48 -0.40 3.80
N GLY A 203 5.16 -0.27 3.61
CA GLY A 203 4.19 -0.22 4.70
C GLY A 203 4.10 -1.51 5.51
N LEU A 204 4.08 -2.68 4.86
CA LEU A 204 4.10 -3.98 5.56
C LEU A 204 5.42 -4.22 6.29
N THR A 205 6.54 -3.85 5.66
CA THR A 205 7.86 -3.89 6.27
C THR A 205 7.88 -3.02 7.52
N GLU A 206 7.46 -1.76 7.44
CA GLU A 206 7.47 -0.88 8.60
C GLU A 206 6.51 -1.31 9.71
N ILE A 207 5.32 -1.85 9.39
CA ILE A 207 4.42 -2.41 10.41
C ILE A 207 5.09 -3.59 11.14
N ARG A 208 5.86 -4.40 10.42
CA ARG A 208 6.54 -5.58 10.99
C ARG A 208 7.84 -5.23 11.71
N TYR A 209 8.58 -4.24 11.22
CA TYR A 209 9.98 -3.99 11.59
C TYR A 209 10.25 -2.60 12.18
N GLY A 210 9.27 -1.69 12.14
CA GLY A 210 9.42 -0.29 12.53
C GLY A 210 9.83 0.62 11.37
N LYS A 211 9.81 1.93 11.60
CA LYS A 211 10.00 2.97 10.58
C LYS A 211 11.33 2.84 9.85
N SER A 212 11.28 2.38 8.60
CA SER A 212 12.46 2.36 7.74
C SER A 212 12.92 3.79 7.42
N THR A 213 14.23 3.95 7.31
CA THR A 213 14.86 5.21 6.94
C THR A 213 15.35 5.19 5.49
N LEU A 214 15.11 4.09 4.77
CA LEU A 214 15.66 3.82 3.45
C LEU A 214 14.64 4.05 2.34
N GLY A 215 14.95 4.94 1.39
CA GLY A 215 14.12 5.15 0.20
C GLY A 215 14.58 4.42 -1.08
N ASN A 216 13.74 4.56 -2.12
CA ASN A 216 13.58 3.76 -3.35
C ASN A 216 14.74 3.39 -4.31
N ASP A 217 15.98 3.85 -4.16
CA ASP A 217 17.00 3.66 -5.22
C ASP A 217 17.91 2.44 -5.00
N LEU A 218 17.98 1.94 -3.77
CA LEU A 218 18.56 0.65 -3.43
C LEU A 218 17.62 0.02 -2.40
N THR A 219 17.20 -1.21 -2.65
CA THR A 219 16.30 -1.87 -1.72
C THR A 219 17.04 -2.16 -0.41
N GLU A 220 16.33 -2.22 0.70
CA GLU A 220 16.86 -2.76 1.97
C GLU A 220 17.62 -4.07 1.76
N PHE A 221 17.15 -4.90 0.83
CA PHE A 221 17.80 -6.15 0.44
C PHE A 221 19.19 -5.96 -0.18
N ASP A 222 19.44 -4.89 -0.92
CA ASP A 222 20.74 -4.59 -1.51
C ASP A 222 21.73 -4.09 -0.46
N LEU A 223 21.26 -3.28 0.49
CA LEU A 223 22.10 -2.83 1.61
C LEU A 223 22.38 -3.96 2.61
N MET A 224 21.42 -4.85 2.82
CA MET A 224 21.64 -6.09 3.56
C MET A 224 22.70 -6.99 2.92
N LYS A 225 22.94 -6.93 1.60
CA LYS A 225 24.04 -7.70 0.97
C LYS A 225 25.40 -7.17 1.40
N ILE A 226 25.50 -5.86 1.58
CA ILE A 226 26.74 -5.15 1.90
C ILE A 226 26.80 -4.68 3.36
N ALA A 227 25.96 -5.23 4.24
CA ALA A 227 25.95 -4.87 5.65
C ALA A 227 27.29 -5.23 6.32
N PRO A 228 27.80 -4.40 7.26
CA PRO A 228 29.04 -4.70 7.97
C PRO A 228 28.91 -6.02 8.74
N PHE A 229 30.03 -6.74 8.89
CA PHE A 229 30.14 -8.04 9.56
C PHE A 229 29.40 -9.21 8.89
N LYS A 230 28.65 -8.97 7.81
CA LYS A 230 28.08 -10.04 7.01
C LYS A 230 29.16 -10.76 6.20
N GLU A 231 29.10 -12.08 6.17
CA GLU A 231 30.01 -12.88 5.34
C GLU A 231 29.86 -12.51 3.86
N LYS A 232 30.98 -12.28 3.17
CA LYS A 232 31.03 -11.94 1.73
C LYS A 232 30.23 -10.67 1.36
N ASN A 233 30.25 -9.67 2.23
CA ASN A 233 29.59 -8.38 2.00
C ASN A 233 30.26 -7.47 0.96
N GLY A 234 31.49 -7.79 0.53
CA GLY A 234 32.22 -7.01 -0.47
C GLY A 234 32.68 -5.63 0.00
N LEU A 235 32.59 -5.33 1.30
CA LEU A 235 33.13 -4.10 1.86
C LEU A 235 34.66 -4.11 1.82
N ALA A 236 35.26 -2.93 1.68
CA ALA A 236 36.71 -2.77 1.72
C ALA A 236 37.25 -3.14 3.10
N ARG A 237 38.41 -3.79 3.15
CA ARG A 237 39.09 -4.20 4.39
C ARG A 237 40.50 -3.66 4.42
N LEU A 238 40.97 -3.35 5.63
CA LEU A 238 42.36 -2.96 5.85
C LEU A 238 43.26 -4.20 5.92
N ASP A 239 44.49 -4.08 5.41
CA ASP A 239 45.50 -5.15 5.50
C ASP A 239 46.01 -5.37 6.94
N LYS A 240 45.75 -4.40 7.82
CA LYS A 240 46.14 -4.40 9.23
C LYS A 240 44.98 -3.95 10.10
N ILE A 241 45.02 -4.34 11.38
CA ILE A 241 44.07 -3.90 12.40
C ILE A 241 44.07 -2.37 12.47
N ALA A 242 42.89 -1.75 12.46
CA ALA A 242 42.78 -0.30 12.59
C ALA A 242 43.29 0.15 13.96
N SER A 243 44.08 1.23 13.98
CA SER A 243 44.63 1.78 15.23
C SER A 243 43.54 2.39 16.12
N LEU A 244 42.47 2.92 15.52
CA LEU A 244 41.25 3.32 16.22
C LEU A 244 40.39 2.08 16.43
N GLN A 245 39.91 1.88 17.65
CA GLN A 245 39.01 0.78 18.01
C GLN A 245 38.02 1.28 19.07
N PHE A 246 36.73 1.03 18.86
CA PHE A 246 35.70 1.20 19.89
C PHE A 246 35.32 -0.19 20.41
N ALA A 247 35.51 -0.42 21.71
CA ALA A 247 35.28 -1.72 22.33
C ALA A 247 33.97 -1.79 23.14
N GLU A 248 33.39 -0.63 23.48
CA GLU A 248 32.12 -0.55 24.20
C GLU A 248 31.05 0.06 23.30
N LEU A 249 29.90 -0.62 23.20
CA LEU A 249 28.77 -0.22 22.36
C LEU A 249 28.33 1.23 22.62
N GLU A 250 28.33 1.66 23.89
CA GLU A 250 27.81 2.96 24.33
C GLU A 250 28.73 4.11 23.91
N THR A 251 29.98 3.80 23.55
CA THR A 251 30.99 4.77 23.12
C THR A 251 31.16 4.83 21.61
N MET A 252 30.50 3.91 20.88
CA MET A 252 30.55 3.88 19.43
C MET A 252 29.77 5.07 18.86
N PRO A 253 30.40 5.91 18.03
CA PRO A 253 29.67 6.97 17.34
C PRO A 253 28.54 6.38 16.49
N ARG A 254 27.34 6.94 16.60
CA ARG A 254 26.21 6.61 15.72
C ARG A 254 26.47 7.22 14.35
N LEU A 255 26.44 6.38 13.33
CA LEU A 255 26.71 6.74 11.94
C LEU A 255 25.44 6.66 11.10
N ASP A 256 25.25 7.64 10.25
CA ASP A 256 24.15 7.67 9.27
C ASP A 256 24.59 8.31 7.95
N GLY A 257 23.79 8.26 6.89
CA GLY A 257 24.15 8.97 5.66
C GLY A 257 23.43 8.56 4.39
N ALA A 258 23.96 9.11 3.30
CA ALA A 258 23.58 8.84 1.93
C ALA A 258 23.87 7.38 1.55
N THR A 259 22.94 6.78 0.82
CA THR A 259 23.06 5.38 0.37
C THR A 259 24.31 5.12 -0.47
N ALA A 260 24.72 6.08 -1.30
CA ALA A 260 25.94 6.00 -2.09
C ALA A 260 27.21 5.91 -1.22
N ALA A 261 27.18 6.44 0.00
CA ALA A 261 28.30 6.41 0.94
C ALA A 261 28.27 5.21 1.89
N TYR A 262 27.19 4.42 1.93
CA TYR A 262 27.05 3.24 2.81
C TYR A 262 28.24 2.28 2.76
N PRO A 263 28.79 1.93 1.57
CA PRO A 263 29.96 1.05 1.52
C PRO A 263 31.18 1.61 2.26
N VAL A 264 31.33 2.94 2.33
CA VAL A 264 32.46 3.60 2.98
C VAL A 264 32.35 3.52 4.49
N TYR A 265 31.22 3.94 5.06
CA TYR A 265 31.07 3.92 6.50
C TYR A 265 30.75 2.53 7.06
N GLY A 266 30.17 1.64 6.26
CA GLY A 266 30.10 0.21 6.59
C GLY A 266 31.49 -0.42 6.72
N ALA A 267 32.40 -0.13 5.79
CA ALA A 267 33.79 -0.61 5.88
C ALA A 267 34.52 -0.04 7.10
N PHE A 268 34.28 1.24 7.42
CA PHE A 268 34.81 1.86 8.65
C PHE A 268 34.32 1.12 9.91
N VAL A 269 33.03 0.86 10.01
CA VAL A 269 32.43 0.12 11.14
C VAL A 269 33.09 -1.25 11.30
N GLU A 270 33.21 -2.01 10.21
CA GLU A 270 33.80 -3.36 10.25
C GLU A 270 35.27 -3.35 10.71
N ALA A 271 36.01 -2.27 10.43
CA ALA A 271 37.40 -2.14 10.81
C ALA A 271 37.60 -1.64 12.26
N VAL A 272 36.64 -0.88 12.80
CA VAL A 272 36.84 -0.06 14.02
C VAL A 272 35.94 -0.51 15.19
N TYR A 273 34.77 -1.11 14.95
CA TYR A 273 33.79 -1.39 16.01
C TYR A 273 33.91 -2.85 16.47
N LYS A 274 34.45 -3.08 17.67
CA LYS A 274 34.61 -4.41 18.28
C LYS A 274 33.43 -4.77 19.16
N GLY A 275 33.03 -6.04 19.20
CA GLY A 275 31.89 -6.52 20.01
C GLY A 275 30.55 -6.29 19.33
N LEU A 276 30.47 -5.31 18.43
CA LEU A 276 29.27 -5.02 17.68
C LEU A 276 28.91 -6.20 16.76
N GLY A 277 29.82 -6.67 15.90
CA GLY A 277 29.60 -7.85 15.04
C GLY A 277 29.21 -9.11 15.82
N GLU A 278 29.85 -9.36 16.96
CA GLU A 278 29.56 -10.49 17.84
C GLU A 278 28.15 -10.39 18.46
N TYR A 279 27.74 -9.19 18.88
CA TYR A 279 26.38 -8.93 19.34
C TYR A 279 25.36 -9.32 18.26
N TYR A 280 25.63 -9.02 16.99
CA TYR A 280 24.72 -9.37 15.91
C TYR A 280 24.66 -10.86 15.63
N GLU A 281 25.79 -11.54 15.52
CA GLU A 281 25.79 -12.98 15.26
C GLU A 281 25.11 -13.75 16.41
N ALA A 282 25.26 -13.30 17.65
CA ALA A 282 24.56 -13.87 18.81
C ALA A 282 23.03 -13.66 18.76
N ASN A 283 22.54 -12.60 18.09
CA ASN A 283 21.13 -12.24 18.01
C ASN A 283 20.51 -12.53 16.63
N LYS A 284 21.17 -13.35 15.80
CA LYS A 284 20.77 -13.65 14.41
C LYS A 284 19.62 -14.64 14.27
N GLN A 285 19.36 -15.46 15.30
CA GLN A 285 18.46 -16.63 15.19
C GLN A 285 16.97 -16.37 15.40
N SER A 286 16.52 -15.12 15.57
CA SER A 286 15.09 -14.79 15.53
C SER A 286 14.61 -14.60 14.07
N SER A 287 14.55 -15.70 13.32
CA SER A 287 14.18 -15.80 11.89
C SER A 287 15.14 -15.10 10.92
N ASP A 288 15.59 -15.84 9.90
CA ASP A 288 16.69 -15.56 8.96
C ASP A 288 16.56 -14.31 8.06
N LYS A 289 15.80 -13.27 8.46
CA LYS A 289 15.65 -12.02 7.69
C LYS A 289 15.84 -10.70 8.46
N ASP A 290 16.10 -10.70 9.77
CA ASP A 290 15.87 -9.47 10.55
C ASP A 290 17.12 -8.77 11.09
N SER A 291 18.27 -9.43 11.25
CA SER A 291 19.45 -8.80 11.90
C SER A 291 20.26 -7.90 10.96
N TYR A 292 20.41 -8.27 9.69
CA TYR A 292 21.10 -7.42 8.72
C TYR A 292 20.26 -6.23 8.27
N LEU A 293 18.93 -6.38 8.25
CA LEU A 293 18.02 -5.26 8.02
C LEU A 293 18.11 -4.25 9.17
N ALA A 294 18.29 -4.75 10.41
CA ALA A 294 18.40 -3.90 11.58
C ALA A 294 19.60 -2.93 11.52
N PHE A 295 20.72 -3.34 10.91
CA PHE A 295 21.89 -2.48 10.65
C PHE A 295 21.67 -1.35 9.65
N VAL A 296 20.54 -1.36 8.95
CA VAL A 296 20.26 -0.36 7.93
C VAL A 296 19.12 0.54 8.37
N ALA A 297 18.14 -0.02 9.10
CA ALA A 297 16.86 0.62 9.36
C ALA A 297 16.40 0.61 10.84
N SER A 298 17.04 -0.12 11.76
CA SER A 298 16.52 -0.22 13.13
C SER A 298 16.81 1.04 13.94
N GLU A 299 15.82 1.53 14.68
CA GLU A 299 15.96 2.62 15.65
C GLU A 299 16.32 2.11 17.06
N LYS A 300 16.48 0.79 17.25
CA LYS A 300 16.75 0.19 18.57
C LYS A 300 18.25 0.11 18.83
N PHE A 301 18.72 0.60 19.97
CA PHE A 301 20.10 0.39 20.41
C PHE A 301 20.39 -1.10 20.73
N PRO A 302 21.55 -1.66 20.35
CA PRO A 302 22.68 -1.07 19.63
C PRO A 302 22.56 -1.12 18.10
N LEU A 303 21.44 -1.60 17.56
CA LEU A 303 21.22 -1.79 16.12
C LEU A 303 21.19 -0.46 15.34
N ASN A 304 20.85 0.64 16.01
CA ASN A 304 20.83 1.99 15.44
C ASN A 304 22.20 2.70 15.42
N ILE A 305 23.28 2.03 15.84
CA ILE A 305 24.64 2.60 15.81
C ILE A 305 25.11 2.83 14.37
N VAL A 306 24.62 2.05 13.41
CA VAL A 306 24.91 2.22 11.99
C VAL A 306 23.58 2.21 11.25
N GLN A 307 23.33 3.23 10.45
CA GLN A 307 22.10 3.37 9.69
C GLN A 307 22.36 3.92 8.30
N CYS A 308 21.35 3.84 7.43
CA CYS A 308 21.37 4.50 6.14
C CYS A 308 20.03 5.18 5.90
N SER A 309 19.88 6.40 6.38
CA SER A 309 18.64 7.17 6.30
C SER A 309 18.54 8.07 5.07
N LYS A 310 19.57 8.11 4.22
CA LYS A 310 19.76 9.03 3.09
C LYS A 310 20.10 10.45 3.52
N THR A 311 20.54 11.25 2.55
CA THR A 311 21.08 12.61 2.76
C THR A 311 20.15 13.50 3.58
N ASP A 312 18.89 13.63 3.17
CA ASP A 312 17.93 14.57 3.79
C ASP A 312 17.60 14.20 5.24
N ARG A 313 17.39 12.91 5.52
CA ARG A 313 17.07 12.43 6.87
C ARG A 313 18.31 12.37 7.75
N ALA A 314 19.48 12.04 7.22
CA ALA A 314 20.73 12.08 7.98
C ALA A 314 21.00 13.49 8.50
N TYR A 315 20.79 14.54 7.68
CA TYR A 315 20.85 15.92 8.15
C TYR A 315 19.87 16.19 9.30
N LYS A 316 18.60 15.80 9.16
CA LYS A 316 17.58 15.97 10.23
C LYS A 316 18.00 15.27 11.52
N ARG A 317 18.46 14.03 11.43
CA ARG A 317 18.89 13.21 12.57
C ARG A 317 20.11 13.81 13.26
N LEU A 318 21.07 14.34 12.50
CA LEU A 318 22.23 15.02 13.05
C LEU A 318 21.80 16.27 13.83
N ILE A 319 20.93 17.09 13.24
CA ILE A 319 20.39 18.31 13.87
C ILE A 319 19.63 17.97 15.16
N GLN A 320 18.94 16.83 15.19
CA GLN A 320 18.17 16.34 16.33
C GLN A 320 19.02 15.61 17.39
N GLY A 321 20.31 15.38 17.14
CA GLY A 321 21.18 14.59 18.03
C GLY A 321 20.88 13.08 18.04
N GLU A 322 20.17 12.59 17.03
CA GLU A 322 19.82 11.17 16.86
C GLU A 322 20.98 10.35 16.26
N THR A 323 21.91 11.01 15.57
CA THR A 323 23.15 10.44 15.05
C THR A 323 24.32 11.38 15.36
N ASP A 324 25.54 10.86 15.41
CA ASP A 324 26.73 11.61 15.80
C ASP A 324 27.54 12.05 14.58
N ILE A 325 27.54 11.24 13.51
CA ILE A 325 28.31 11.48 12.28
C ILE A 325 27.45 11.12 11.07
N ILE A 326 27.48 11.96 10.04
CA ILE A 326 26.80 11.71 8.76
C ILE A 326 27.74 11.67 7.57
N PHE A 327 27.46 10.77 6.62
CA PHE A 327 28.17 10.62 5.35
C PHE A 327 27.25 11.03 4.21
N VAL A 328 27.32 12.28 3.77
CA VAL A 328 26.33 12.87 2.86
C VAL A 328 26.97 13.66 1.72
N ALA A 329 26.24 13.80 0.62
CA ALA A 329 26.54 14.77 -0.44
C ALA A 329 26.01 16.16 -0.03
N GLU A 330 26.11 17.16 -0.92
CA GLU A 330 25.55 18.49 -0.64
C GLU A 330 24.06 18.40 -0.27
N PRO A 331 23.57 19.28 0.62
CA PRO A 331 22.16 19.32 0.97
C PRO A 331 21.36 19.78 -0.26
N SER A 332 20.47 18.91 -0.75
CA SER A 332 19.49 19.20 -1.81
C SER A 332 18.29 19.99 -1.29
#